data_AF-A0A4S3KGL2-F1
#
_entry.id   AF-A0A4S3KGL2-F1
#
_cell.length_a   1.000
_cell.length_b   1.000
_cell.length_c   1.000
_cell.angle_alpha   90.00
_cell.angle_beta   90.00
_cell.angle_gamma   90.00
#
_symmetry.space_group_name_H-M   'P 1'
#
loop_
_entity.id
_entity.type
_entity.pdbx_description
1 polymer ?
#
loop_
_entity_poly.entity_id
_entity_poly.type
_entity_poly.pdbx_seq_one_letter_code
_entity_poly.pdbx_strand_id
1 'polypeptide(L)'
;YTHFSHDDRFELAFHATGKWGGANDANLSVCGIDESYVVRTRMKIAAQSLGLRITGGWQPKIGLGTEVCYAARPYNFIIGAHGDVMKCTIDLDKRDRNLVGKLAADGKLDLDIDKMALWTEPAFERDEGCQSCHMLPACQGIHCPQIRMDSGERPCPEIRRTAKQEMAAYFKAKQKAERVPTSAAETLPAEAALRESGS
;
A
#
# COMPACT_ATOMS: atom_id res chain seq x y z
N TYR A 1 -22.47 14.41 -13.37
CA TYR A 1 -21.02 14.17 -13.15
C TYR A 1 -20.65 12.87 -13.84
N THR A 2 -20.09 12.92 -15.05
CA THR A 2 -20.07 11.73 -15.93
C THR A 2 -18.70 11.09 -16.13
N HIS A 3 -17.58 11.68 -15.69
CA HIS A 3 -16.25 11.09 -15.92
C HIS A 3 -15.27 11.39 -14.77
N PHE A 4 -14.57 10.36 -14.26
CA PHE A 4 -13.49 10.45 -13.26
C PHE A 4 -12.09 10.57 -13.89
N SER A 5 -12.01 10.53 -15.23
CA SER A 5 -10.75 10.62 -15.96
C SER A 5 -10.14 12.00 -15.80
N HIS A 6 -8.83 12.07 -15.55
CA HIS A 6 -8.05 13.30 -15.35
C HIS A 6 -8.51 14.18 -14.17
N ASP A 7 -9.35 13.66 -13.27
CA ASP A 7 -9.75 14.39 -12.05
C ASP A 7 -8.76 14.10 -10.92
N ASP A 8 -8.00 15.13 -10.55
CA ASP A 8 -6.95 15.04 -9.53
C ASP A 8 -7.46 14.80 -8.10
N ARG A 9 -8.77 14.90 -7.87
CA ARG A 9 -9.39 14.67 -6.56
C ARG A 9 -9.62 13.20 -6.27
N PHE A 10 -9.59 12.34 -7.29
CA PHE A 10 -9.89 10.92 -7.15
C PHE A 10 -8.68 10.07 -7.51
N GLU A 11 -8.52 8.97 -6.78
CA GLU A 11 -7.47 7.99 -7.02
C GLU A 11 -8.03 6.58 -6.78
N LEU A 12 -7.67 5.64 -7.66
CA LEU A 12 -8.14 4.27 -7.58
C LEU A 12 -7.10 3.36 -6.93
N ALA A 13 -7.54 2.57 -5.96
CA ALA A 13 -6.74 1.53 -5.32
C ALA A 13 -7.35 0.16 -5.60
N PHE A 14 -6.56 -0.76 -6.17
CA PHE A 14 -7.02 -2.12 -6.45
C PHE A 14 -6.51 -3.07 -5.37
N HIS A 15 -7.43 -3.69 -4.64
CA HIS A 15 -7.14 -4.68 -3.61
C HIS A 15 -7.85 -5.98 -3.93
N ALA A 16 -7.16 -7.11 -3.79
CA ALA A 16 -7.79 -8.41 -3.90
C ALA A 16 -8.61 -8.70 -2.64
N THR A 17 -9.77 -9.34 -2.83
CA THR A 17 -10.55 -9.87 -1.70
C THR A 17 -9.75 -11.00 -1.04
N GLY A 18 -9.63 -10.93 0.29
CA GLY A 18 -8.91 -11.91 1.11
C GLY A 18 -9.81 -12.52 2.17
N LYS A 19 -9.25 -13.51 2.88
CA LYS A 19 -9.84 -14.15 4.07
C LYS A 19 -9.34 -13.38 5.30
N TRP A 20 -10.22 -12.68 6.01
CA TRP A 20 -9.87 -11.70 7.06
C TRP A 20 -10.26 -12.16 8.49
N GLY A 21 -10.51 -13.45 8.66
CA GLY A 21 -10.85 -14.09 9.93
C GLY A 21 -12.35 -14.17 10.24
N GLY A 22 -13.22 -14.01 9.25
CA GLY A 22 -14.67 -14.15 9.42
C GLY A 22 -15.13 -15.60 9.34
N ALA A 23 -16.27 -15.93 9.97
CA ALA A 23 -16.83 -17.29 9.93
C ALA A 23 -17.10 -17.82 8.50
N ASN A 24 -17.26 -16.91 7.52
CA ASN A 24 -17.51 -17.26 6.13
C ASN A 24 -16.24 -17.38 5.27
N ASP A 25 -15.04 -17.20 5.82
CA ASP A 25 -13.78 -17.24 5.07
C ASP A 25 -13.55 -18.58 4.35
N ALA A 26 -14.03 -19.69 4.93
CA ALA A 26 -13.94 -21.01 4.33
C ALA A 26 -14.69 -21.09 2.98
N ASN A 27 -15.77 -20.33 2.82
CA ASN A 27 -16.63 -20.37 1.64
C ASN A 27 -16.26 -19.32 0.58
N LEU A 28 -15.31 -18.42 0.89
CA LEU A 28 -14.85 -17.41 -0.06
C LEU A 28 -13.86 -18.01 -1.05
N SER A 29 -14.20 -17.94 -2.34
CA SER A 29 -13.26 -18.13 -3.45
C SER A 29 -12.43 -16.85 -3.59
N VAL A 30 -11.15 -16.93 -3.25
CA VAL A 30 -10.19 -15.81 -3.34
C VAL A 30 -9.05 -16.20 -4.26
N CYS A 31 -8.51 -15.23 -5.00
CA CYS A 31 -7.34 -15.44 -5.84
C CYS A 31 -6.09 -15.72 -5.00
N GLY A 32 -5.16 -16.49 -5.54
CA GLY A 32 -3.85 -16.70 -4.92
C GLY A 32 -3.01 -15.41 -4.89
N ILE A 33 -1.98 -15.37 -4.04
CA ILE A 33 -1.10 -14.18 -3.93
C ILE A 33 -0.51 -13.79 -5.30
N ASP A 34 0.02 -14.75 -6.04
CA ASP A 34 0.65 -14.50 -7.34
C ASP A 34 -0.36 -14.06 -8.40
N GLU A 35 -1.53 -14.71 -8.43
CA GLU A 35 -2.64 -14.36 -9.31
C GLU A 35 -3.12 -12.92 -9.03
N SER A 36 -3.25 -12.56 -7.74
CA SER A 36 -3.69 -11.23 -7.32
C SER A 36 -2.78 -10.13 -7.85
N TYR A 37 -1.46 -10.37 -7.88
CA TYR A 37 -0.48 -9.41 -8.41
C TYR A 37 -0.61 -9.23 -9.91
N VAL A 38 -0.80 -10.33 -10.65
CA VAL A 38 -0.99 -10.27 -12.11
C VAL A 38 -2.26 -9.50 -12.47
N VAL A 39 -3.38 -9.81 -11.81
CA VAL A 39 -4.66 -9.14 -12.05
C VAL A 39 -4.58 -7.66 -11.66
N ARG A 40 -4.01 -7.34 -10.49
CA ARG A 40 -3.82 -5.96 -10.03
C ARG A 40 -2.99 -5.14 -11.01
N THR A 41 -1.88 -5.70 -11.51
CA THR A 41 -1.04 -5.04 -12.51
C THR A 41 -1.83 -4.73 -13.79
N ARG A 42 -2.63 -5.68 -14.29
CA ARG A 42 -3.49 -5.47 -15.47
C ARG A 42 -4.53 -4.37 -15.23
N MET A 43 -5.19 -4.36 -14.07
CA MET A 43 -6.17 -3.34 -13.71
C MET A 43 -5.55 -1.94 -13.64
N LYS A 44 -4.35 -1.83 -13.03
CA LYS A 44 -3.58 -0.58 -12.97
C LYS A 44 -3.27 -0.04 -14.38
N ILE A 45 -2.75 -0.90 -15.27
CA ILE A 45 -2.42 -0.52 -16.65
C ILE A 45 -3.67 -0.04 -17.40
N ALA A 46 -4.79 -0.77 -17.28
CA ALA A 46 -6.05 -0.40 -17.93
C ALA A 46 -6.60 0.94 -17.40
N ALA A 47 -6.59 1.14 -16.08
CA ALA A 47 -7.03 2.40 -15.47
C ALA A 47 -6.17 3.59 -15.92
N GLN A 48 -4.84 3.43 -15.95
CA GLN A 48 -3.92 4.45 -16.46
C GLN A 48 -4.19 4.80 -17.92
N SER A 49 -4.49 3.80 -18.76
CA SER A 49 -4.82 4.05 -20.18
C SER A 49 -6.11 4.87 -20.38
N LEU A 50 -7.00 4.87 -19.38
CA LEU A 50 -8.24 5.64 -19.35
C LEU A 50 -8.08 7.02 -18.70
N GLY A 51 -6.85 7.43 -18.34
CA GLY A 51 -6.57 8.70 -17.69
C GLY A 51 -6.97 8.74 -16.20
N LEU A 52 -7.23 7.58 -15.58
CA LEU A 52 -7.54 7.50 -14.15
C LEU A 52 -6.24 7.51 -13.33
N ARG A 53 -6.25 8.26 -12.23
CA ARG A 53 -5.18 8.20 -11.25
C ARG A 53 -5.29 6.93 -10.42
N ILE A 54 -4.15 6.30 -10.15
CA ILE A 54 -4.08 5.05 -9.38
C ILE A 54 -3.08 5.16 -8.23
N THR A 55 -3.42 4.56 -7.09
CA THR A 55 -2.51 4.44 -5.95
C THR A 55 -1.56 3.25 -6.14
N GLY A 56 -0.36 3.40 -5.58
CA GLY A 56 0.63 2.33 -5.49
C GLY A 56 1.27 1.92 -6.83
N GLY A 57 2.25 1.03 -6.74
CA GLY A 57 3.16 0.69 -7.84
C GLY A 57 4.48 1.48 -7.78
N TRP A 58 5.37 1.21 -8.73
CA TRP A 58 6.71 1.76 -8.78
C TRP A 58 6.63 3.27 -8.93
N GLN A 59 7.09 3.97 -7.91
CA GLN A 59 7.33 5.40 -7.96
C GLN A 59 8.84 5.63 -7.87
N PRO A 60 9.35 6.73 -8.45
CA PRO A 60 10.75 7.13 -8.30
C PRO A 60 11.20 7.31 -6.83
N LYS A 61 10.25 7.27 -5.88
CA LYS A 61 10.43 7.49 -4.44
C LYS A 61 10.45 6.21 -3.59
N ILE A 62 10.50 5.01 -4.18
CA ILE A 62 10.78 3.80 -3.38
C ILE A 62 12.16 3.99 -2.76
N GLY A 63 12.16 4.20 -1.45
CA GLY A 63 13.30 4.62 -0.68
C GLY A 63 13.53 3.68 0.50
N LEU A 64 14.40 4.10 1.40
CA LEU A 64 14.72 3.33 2.60
C LEU A 64 13.46 3.14 3.45
N GLY A 65 13.15 1.89 3.80
CA GLY A 65 12.02 1.55 4.66
C GLY A 65 10.62 1.83 4.10
N THR A 66 10.47 2.14 2.81
CA THR A 66 9.14 2.44 2.23
C THR A 66 8.24 1.22 2.14
N GLU A 67 8.81 0.02 2.14
CA GLU A 67 8.11 -1.27 2.09
C GLU A 67 8.08 -1.95 3.47
N VAL A 68 8.46 -1.26 4.54
CA VAL A 68 8.38 -1.76 5.91
C VAL A 68 6.97 -1.54 6.46
N CYS A 69 6.40 -2.59 7.06
CA CYS A 69 5.08 -2.53 7.69
C CYS A 69 4.99 -1.38 8.69
N TYR A 70 3.86 -0.68 8.73
CA TYR A 70 3.64 0.35 9.75
C TYR A 70 3.73 -0.23 11.17
N ALA A 71 3.27 -1.47 11.38
CA ALA A 71 3.30 -2.16 12.67
C ALA A 71 4.73 -2.50 13.12
N ALA A 72 5.69 -2.56 12.20
CA ALA A 72 7.10 -2.80 12.53
C ALA A 72 7.83 -1.54 12.98
N ARG A 73 7.23 -0.36 12.83
CA ARG A 73 7.84 0.90 13.25
C ARG A 73 7.73 1.02 14.77
N PRO A 74 8.81 1.28 15.52
CA PRO A 74 8.79 1.29 16.98
C PRO A 74 7.69 2.17 17.58
N TYR A 75 7.51 3.39 17.05
CA TYR A 75 6.58 4.38 17.60
C TYR A 75 5.26 4.50 16.84
N ASN A 76 4.81 3.41 16.19
CA ASN A 76 3.48 3.34 15.59
C ASN A 76 2.60 2.40 16.42
N PHE A 77 1.50 2.93 16.95
CA PHE A 77 0.64 2.22 17.89
C PHE A 77 -0.83 2.44 17.57
N ILE A 78 -1.63 1.45 17.95
CA ILE A 78 -3.08 1.56 18.06
C ILE A 78 -3.38 1.64 19.55
N ILE A 79 -4.15 2.65 19.95
CA ILE A 79 -4.57 2.80 21.34
C ILE A 79 -6.02 2.31 21.46
N GLY A 80 -6.21 1.24 22.22
CA GLY A 80 -7.53 0.70 22.54
C GLY A 80 -8.29 1.57 23.54
N ALA A 81 -9.61 1.41 23.59
CA ALA A 81 -10.48 2.20 24.48
C ALA A 81 -10.15 2.03 25.98
N HIS A 82 -9.53 0.91 26.36
CA HIS A 82 -9.10 0.61 27.73
C HIS A 82 -7.61 0.90 27.98
N GLY A 83 -6.99 1.70 27.11
CA GLY A 83 -5.56 2.02 27.19
C GLY A 83 -4.64 0.91 26.71
N ASP A 84 -5.14 -0.14 26.06
CA ASP A 84 -4.30 -1.14 25.40
C ASP A 84 -3.43 -0.52 24.31
N VAL A 85 -2.15 -0.84 24.30
CA VAL A 85 -1.21 -0.41 23.27
C VAL A 85 -0.95 -1.59 22.35
N MET A 86 -1.26 -1.42 21.06
CA MET A 86 -1.20 -2.49 20.06
C MET A 86 -0.39 -2.09 18.82
N LYS A 87 0.06 -3.07 18.01
CA LYS A 87 0.88 -2.81 16.81
C LYS A 87 0.13 -2.92 15.49
N CYS A 88 -0.76 -3.91 15.35
CA CYS A 88 -1.38 -4.28 14.08
C CYS A 88 -2.91 -4.27 14.15
N THR A 89 -3.55 -3.67 13.15
CA THR A 89 -5.01 -3.60 13.02
C THR A 89 -5.65 -4.92 12.56
N ILE A 90 -4.86 -5.89 12.10
CA ILE A 90 -5.36 -7.21 11.71
C ILE A 90 -5.52 -8.11 12.95
N ASP A 91 -4.51 -8.10 13.84
CA ASP A 91 -4.55 -8.88 15.06
C ASP A 91 -5.42 -8.22 16.13
N LEU A 92 -5.45 -6.87 16.24
CA LEU A 92 -6.14 -6.14 17.32
C LEU A 92 -5.89 -6.79 18.69
N ASP A 93 -6.94 -7.10 19.45
CA ASP A 93 -6.91 -7.76 20.75
C ASP A 93 -7.01 -9.29 20.66
N LYS A 94 -7.03 -9.87 19.45
CA LYS A 94 -7.21 -11.31 19.25
C LYS A 94 -5.99 -12.13 19.63
N ARG A 95 -4.79 -11.54 19.57
CA ARG A 95 -3.52 -12.23 19.85
C ARG A 95 -2.68 -11.46 20.84
N ASP A 96 -2.26 -12.14 21.90
CA ASP A 96 -1.50 -11.56 23.01
C ASP A 96 -0.21 -10.84 22.57
N ARG A 97 0.49 -11.38 21.55
CA ARG A 97 1.70 -10.78 20.98
C ARG A 97 1.48 -9.37 20.40
N ASN A 98 0.24 -9.02 20.05
CA ASN A 98 -0.09 -7.70 19.52
C ASN A 98 -0.39 -6.68 20.62
N LEU A 99 -0.68 -7.12 21.86
CA LEU A 99 -0.87 -6.28 23.04
C LEU A 99 0.51 -5.99 23.66
N VAL A 100 1.15 -4.92 23.20
CA VAL A 100 2.55 -4.57 23.54
C VAL A 100 2.68 -3.64 24.74
N GLY A 101 1.58 -3.31 25.42
CA GLY A 101 1.65 -2.44 26.59
C GLY A 101 0.32 -1.81 27.00
N LYS A 102 0.43 -0.86 27.93
CA LYS A 102 -0.68 -0.05 28.44
C LYS A 102 -0.33 1.44 28.45
N LEU A 103 -1.30 2.27 28.14
CA LEU A 103 -1.26 3.72 28.34
C LEU A 103 -1.78 4.02 29.75
N ALA A 104 -0.90 4.52 30.61
CA ALA A 104 -1.25 4.94 31.95
C ALA A 104 -2.01 6.28 31.95
N ALA A 105 -2.72 6.55 33.05
CA ALA A 105 -3.56 7.75 33.20
C ALA A 105 -2.76 9.07 33.15
N ASP A 106 -1.46 9.01 33.44
CA ASP A 106 -0.53 10.14 33.35
C ASP A 106 0.06 10.35 31.93
N GLY A 107 -0.37 9.54 30.96
CA GLY A 107 0.09 9.58 29.57
C GLY A 107 1.35 8.75 29.31
N LYS A 108 1.89 8.03 30.29
CA LYS A 108 3.06 7.17 30.11
C LYS A 108 2.68 5.87 29.39
N LEU A 109 3.51 5.45 28.43
CA LEU A 109 3.43 4.12 27.82
C LEU A 109 4.26 3.14 28.64
N ASP A 110 3.59 2.13 29.20
CA ASP A 110 4.23 0.97 29.80
C ASP A 110 4.29 -0.14 28.74
N LEU A 111 5.47 -0.33 28.15
CA LEU A 111 5.67 -1.21 26.99
C LEU A 111 6.38 -2.50 27.39
N ASP A 112 5.84 -3.62 26.91
CA ASP A 112 6.49 -4.92 26.97
C ASP A 112 7.55 -4.99 25.86
N ILE A 113 8.82 -4.93 26.26
CA ILE A 113 9.97 -4.88 25.34
C ILE A 113 10.10 -6.17 24.53
N ASP A 114 9.80 -7.33 25.13
CA ASP A 114 9.91 -8.62 24.45
C ASP A 114 8.86 -8.73 23.35
N LYS A 115 7.61 -8.32 23.65
CA LYS A 115 6.57 -8.26 22.63
C LYS A 115 6.88 -7.21 21.56
N MET A 116 7.42 -6.05 21.93
CA MET A 116 7.85 -5.03 20.97
C MET A 116 8.90 -5.58 19.99
N ALA A 117 9.89 -6.33 20.48
CA ALA A 117 10.95 -6.92 19.66
C ALA A 117 10.40 -7.84 18.56
N LEU A 118 9.32 -8.60 18.83
CA LEU A 118 8.64 -9.44 17.83
C LEU A 118 8.19 -8.67 16.59
N TRP A 119 7.85 -7.38 16.75
CA TRP A 119 7.38 -6.54 15.65
C TRP A 119 8.49 -5.69 15.03
N THR A 120 9.41 -5.19 15.85
CA THR A 120 10.33 -4.11 15.44
C THR A 120 11.71 -4.58 15.04
N GLU A 121 12.12 -5.80 15.40
CA GLU A 121 13.45 -6.30 15.06
C GLU A 121 13.59 -6.60 13.57
N PRO A 122 14.62 -6.05 12.89
CA PRO A 122 14.91 -6.31 11.47
C PRO A 122 15.03 -7.82 11.17
N ALA A 123 14.12 -8.38 10.37
CA ALA A 123 14.13 -9.80 10.07
C ALA A 123 15.30 -10.22 9.14
N PHE A 124 15.91 -9.26 8.42
CA PHE A 124 17.02 -9.56 7.51
C PHE A 124 18.29 -10.04 8.24
N GLU A 125 18.47 -9.72 9.51
CA GLU A 125 19.65 -10.15 10.27
C GLU A 125 19.75 -11.68 10.37
N ARG A 126 18.61 -12.37 10.30
CA ARG A 126 18.48 -13.82 10.46
C ARG A 126 18.02 -14.53 9.18
N ASP A 127 18.04 -13.86 8.04
CA ASP A 127 17.46 -14.35 6.78
C ASP A 127 18.40 -14.10 5.60
N GLU A 128 19.21 -15.10 5.25
CA GLU A 128 20.21 -15.04 4.16
C GLU A 128 19.60 -14.64 2.81
N GLY A 129 18.35 -15.04 2.58
CA GLY A 129 17.63 -14.68 1.37
C GLY A 129 17.23 -13.20 1.33
N CYS A 130 17.03 -12.57 2.49
CA CYS A 130 16.88 -11.12 2.58
C CYS A 130 18.23 -10.40 2.46
N GLN A 131 19.29 -10.93 3.07
CA GLN A 131 20.64 -10.35 3.03
C GLN A 131 21.20 -10.22 1.60
N SER A 132 20.83 -11.16 0.73
CA SER A 132 21.21 -11.15 -0.70
C SER A 132 20.22 -10.38 -1.60
N CYS A 133 19.14 -9.82 -1.06
CA CYS A 133 18.06 -9.24 -1.85
C CYS A 133 18.30 -7.76 -2.19
N HIS A 134 18.20 -7.41 -3.46
CA HIS A 134 18.33 -6.01 -3.92
C HIS A 134 17.26 -5.05 -3.34
N MET A 135 16.13 -5.57 -2.84
CA MET A 135 15.06 -4.78 -2.20
C MET A 135 15.28 -4.56 -0.70
N LEU A 136 16.34 -5.13 -0.11
CA LEU A 136 16.57 -5.11 1.33
C LEU A 136 16.48 -3.69 1.94
N PRO A 137 17.07 -2.63 1.35
CA PRO A 137 16.99 -1.31 1.94
C PRO A 137 15.55 -0.76 2.06
N ALA A 138 14.64 -1.21 1.18
CA ALA A 138 13.25 -0.76 1.17
C ALA A 138 12.36 -1.54 2.14
N CYS A 139 12.55 -2.85 2.28
CA CYS A 139 11.65 -3.71 3.08
C CYS A 139 12.22 -4.20 4.40
N GLN A 140 13.55 -4.20 4.58
CA GLN A 140 14.25 -4.70 5.77
C GLN A 140 13.84 -6.13 6.17
N GLY A 141 13.33 -6.92 5.22
CA GLY A 141 12.78 -8.24 5.48
C GLY A 141 11.44 -8.25 6.22
N ILE A 142 10.84 -7.08 6.53
CA ILE A 142 9.61 -6.92 7.33
C ILE A 142 8.54 -6.14 6.57
N HIS A 143 8.06 -6.73 5.48
CA HIS A 143 6.86 -6.19 4.83
C HIS A 143 5.60 -6.44 5.67
N CYS A 144 5.54 -7.57 6.37
CA CYS A 144 4.49 -7.91 7.32
C CYS A 144 5.04 -8.80 8.45
N PRO A 145 5.26 -8.28 9.68
CA PRO A 145 5.69 -9.08 10.82
C PRO A 145 4.74 -10.24 11.12
N GLN A 146 3.44 -10.02 11.00
CA GLN A 146 2.40 -11.00 11.32
C GLN A 146 2.57 -12.30 10.51
N ILE A 147 2.83 -12.20 9.20
CA ILE A 147 3.04 -13.38 8.34
C ILE A 147 4.24 -14.19 8.82
N ARG A 148 5.35 -13.52 9.16
CA ARG A 148 6.53 -14.20 9.71
C ARG A 148 6.22 -14.89 11.02
N MET A 149 5.53 -14.22 11.94
CA MET A 149 5.18 -14.81 13.23
C MET A 149 4.17 -15.96 13.11
N ASP A 150 3.32 -15.97 12.08
CA ASP A 150 2.30 -17.01 11.87
C ASP A 150 2.82 -18.24 11.16
N SER A 151 3.69 -18.05 10.18
CA SER A 151 4.06 -19.12 9.23
C SER A 151 5.58 -19.32 9.11
N GLY A 152 6.39 -18.40 9.63
CA GLY A 152 7.83 -18.35 9.37
C GLY A 152 8.18 -17.90 7.94
N GLU A 153 7.19 -17.70 7.06
CA GLU A 153 7.44 -17.35 5.67
C GLU A 153 7.89 -15.90 5.48
N ARG A 154 8.62 -15.66 4.39
CA ARG A 154 9.15 -14.34 4.02
C ARG A 154 8.11 -13.54 3.24
N PRO A 155 7.55 -12.46 3.83
CA PRO A 155 6.54 -11.65 3.15
C PRO A 155 7.25 -10.67 2.21
N CYS A 156 7.59 -11.09 1.00
CA CYS A 156 8.20 -10.18 0.03
C CYS A 156 7.16 -9.16 -0.48
N PRO A 157 7.49 -7.86 -0.57
CA PRO A 157 6.58 -6.88 -1.16
C PRO A 157 6.38 -7.17 -2.65
N GLU A 158 5.20 -6.86 -3.20
CA GLU A 158 4.85 -7.07 -4.62
C GLU A 158 5.91 -6.45 -5.55
N ILE A 159 6.36 -5.26 -5.20
CA ILE A 159 7.29 -4.47 -6.00
C ILE A 159 8.62 -5.19 -6.26
N ARG A 160 9.01 -6.15 -5.41
CA ARG A 160 10.18 -7.02 -5.65
C ARG A 160 10.03 -7.81 -6.96
N ARG A 161 8.80 -8.15 -7.35
CA ARG A 161 8.49 -8.94 -8.56
C ARG A 161 8.13 -8.06 -9.74
N THR A 162 7.45 -6.93 -9.51
CA THR A 162 6.86 -6.11 -10.57
C THR A 162 7.68 -4.88 -10.95
N ALA A 163 8.71 -4.49 -10.17
CA ALA A 163 9.47 -3.25 -10.35
C ALA A 163 9.88 -2.98 -11.81
N LYS A 164 10.47 -3.97 -12.50
CA LYS A 164 10.92 -3.79 -13.90
C LYS A 164 9.77 -3.43 -14.84
N GLN A 165 8.63 -4.11 -14.71
CA GLN A 165 7.47 -3.89 -15.58
C GLN A 165 6.82 -2.54 -15.29
N GLU A 166 6.66 -2.20 -14.01
CA GLU A 166 6.08 -0.93 -13.58
C GLU A 166 6.97 0.27 -13.92
N MET A 167 8.29 0.14 -13.77
CA MET A 167 9.28 1.13 -14.25
C MET A 167 9.14 1.39 -15.75
N ALA A 168 9.11 0.32 -16.56
CA ALA A 168 8.99 0.45 -18.00
C ALA A 168 7.66 1.12 -18.41
N ALA A 169 6.57 0.79 -17.73
CA ALA A 169 5.26 1.42 -17.95
C ALA A 169 5.29 2.91 -17.59
N TYR A 170 5.84 3.27 -16.42
CA TYR A 170 5.97 4.65 -15.97
C TYR A 170 6.77 5.51 -16.96
N PHE A 171 7.98 5.07 -17.35
CA PHE A 171 8.82 5.85 -18.27
C PHE A 171 8.21 5.98 -19.66
N LYS A 172 7.53 4.93 -20.17
CA LYS A 172 6.77 5.03 -21.43
C LYS A 172 5.65 6.07 -21.35
N ALA A 173 4.91 6.10 -20.24
CA ALA A 173 3.83 7.06 -20.04
C ALA A 173 4.36 8.50 -19.94
N LYS A 174 5.46 8.73 -19.21
CA LYS A 174 6.13 10.03 -19.12
C LYS A 174 6.65 10.53 -20.46
N GLN A 175 7.37 9.68 -21.20
CA GLN A 175 7.84 10.02 -22.55
C GLN A 175 6.69 10.34 -23.51
N LYS A 176 5.55 9.64 -23.38
CA LYS A 176 4.35 9.95 -24.19
C LYS A 176 3.79 11.33 -23.81
N ALA A 177 3.66 11.63 -22.52
CA ALA A 177 3.15 12.92 -22.05
C ALA A 177 4.04 14.10 -22.48
N GLU A 178 5.37 13.93 -22.44
CA GLU A 178 6.34 14.95 -22.88
C GLU A 178 6.35 15.17 -24.40
N ARG A 179 5.92 14.16 -25.19
CA ARG A 179 5.82 14.23 -26.65
C ARG A 179 4.52 14.85 -27.15
N VAL A 180 3.50 15.01 -26.30
CA VAL A 180 2.27 15.72 -26.68
C VAL A 180 2.57 17.22 -26.53
N PRO A 181 2.63 18.00 -27.62
CA PRO A 181 2.92 19.42 -27.52
C PRO A 181 1.79 20.12 -26.76
N THR A 182 2.17 21.02 -25.84
CA THR A 182 1.29 21.87 -25.01
C THR A 182 0.26 22.66 -25.83
N SER A 183 0.43 22.77 -27.15
CA SER A 183 -0.46 23.52 -28.05
C SER A 183 -1.81 22.87 -28.35
N ALA A 184 -2.09 21.65 -27.86
CA ALA A 184 -3.38 20.98 -28.07
C ALA A 184 -4.43 21.25 -26.96
N ALA A 185 -4.08 21.99 -25.91
CA ALA A 185 -4.98 22.32 -24.80
C ALA A 185 -5.79 23.62 -25.02
N GLU A 186 -5.47 24.42 -26.03
CA GLU A 186 -6.16 25.68 -26.34
C GLU A 186 -7.10 25.54 -27.55
N THR A 187 -8.15 24.73 -27.43
CA THR A 187 -9.37 24.92 -28.23
C THR A 187 -10.56 24.34 -27.48
N LEU A 188 -11.04 25.09 -26.47
CA LEU A 188 -12.46 25.05 -26.12
C LEU A 188 -13.17 26.06 -27.05
N PRO A 189 -14.20 25.66 -27.81
CA PRO A 189 -14.97 26.62 -28.61
C PRO A 189 -15.69 27.58 -27.65
N ALA A 190 -15.34 28.87 -27.76
CA ALA A 190 -16.07 29.95 -27.15
C ALA A 190 -17.39 30.16 -27.91
N GLU A 191 -18.41 29.36 -27.63
CA GLU A 191 -19.75 29.59 -28.21
C GLU A 191 -20.86 28.95 -27.35
N ALA A 192 -21.19 29.60 -26.22
CA ALA A 192 -22.46 29.40 -25.51
C ALA A 192 -22.84 30.58 -24.60
N ALA A 193 -22.43 31.82 -24.93
CA ALA A 193 -22.81 33.01 -24.19
C ALA A 193 -23.43 34.04 -25.14
N LEU A 194 -24.57 33.71 -25.74
CA LEU A 194 -25.37 34.65 -26.54
C LEU A 194 -26.81 34.14 -26.68
N ARG A 195 -27.54 34.01 -25.55
CA ARG A 195 -29.02 34.01 -25.53
C ARG A 195 -29.56 34.47 -24.17
N GLU A 196 -29.21 35.68 -23.73
CA GLU A 196 -30.07 36.49 -22.86
C GLU A 196 -29.85 37.97 -23.19
N SER A 197 -30.38 38.40 -24.33
CA SER A 197 -30.81 39.79 -24.55
C SER A 197 -31.92 39.74 -25.60
N GLY A 198 -33.15 39.70 -25.12
CA GLY A 198 -34.36 39.71 -25.92
C GLY A 198 -35.49 40.20 -25.02
N SER A 199 -35.92 41.42 -25.32
CA SER A 199 -36.90 42.29 -24.66
C SER A 199 -38.19 41.62 -24.18
#